data_AF-A0A519XEB8-F1
#
_entry.id   AF-A0A519XEB8-F1
#
_cell.length_a   1.000
_cell.length_b   1.000
_cell.length_c   1.000
_cell.angle_alpha   90.00
_cell.angle_beta   90.00
_cell.angle_gamma   90.00
#
_symmetry.space_group_name_H-M   'P 1'
#
loop_
_entity.id
_entity.type
_entity.pdbx_description
1 polymer ?
#
loop_
_entity_poly.entity_id
_entity_poly.type
_entity_poly.pdbx_seq_one_letter_code
_entity_poly.pdbx_strand_id
1 'polypeptide(L)'
;MASTTLKELTNEKLLKQKDLLKGISIGFAVVYLVVIGILIYLFATKGFKNISVALIPVFTFPITLLPLLINLSSVNKEIKLRNL
;
A
#
# COMPACT_ATOMS: atom_id res chain seq x y z
N MET A 1 13.95 8.30 10.67
CA MET A 1 14.79 7.59 11.66
C MET A 1 14.30 6.13 11.79
N ALA A 2 14.52 5.27 10.79
CA ALA A 2 13.94 3.89 10.77
C ALA A 2 14.89 2.81 10.22
N SER A 3 16.18 3.12 10.04
CA SER A 3 17.14 2.21 9.39
C SER A 3 17.89 1.28 10.36
N THR A 4 17.81 1.49 11.68
CA THR A 4 18.56 0.72 12.68
C THR A 4 17.84 -0.53 13.19
N THR A 5 16.50 -0.59 13.12
CA THR A 5 15.70 -1.72 13.64
C THR A 5 15.65 -2.93 12.69
N LEU A 6 15.84 -2.74 11.39
CA LEU A 6 15.75 -3.84 10.40
C LEU A 6 16.95 -4.78 10.49
N LYS A 7 18.14 -4.23 10.80
CA LYS A 7 19.39 -4.99 10.95
C LYS A 7 19.34 -6.03 12.07
N GLU A 8 18.59 -5.73 13.14
CA GLU A 8 18.36 -6.62 14.29
C GLU A 8 17.27 -7.67 14.04
N LEU A 9 16.56 -7.58 12.91
CA LEU A 9 15.46 -8.48 12.62
C LEU A 9 15.97 -9.82 12.08
N THR A 10 15.50 -10.91 12.69
CA THR A 10 15.80 -12.28 12.27
C THR A 10 15.27 -12.55 10.86
N ASN A 11 15.94 -13.39 10.09
CA ASN A 11 15.59 -13.73 8.69
C ASN A 11 14.11 -14.12 8.52
N GLU A 12 13.54 -14.85 9.49
CA GLU A 12 12.13 -15.26 9.49
C GLU A 12 11.16 -14.08 9.58
N LYS A 13 11.49 -13.07 10.39
CA LYS A 13 10.67 -11.87 10.56
C LYS A 13 10.75 -10.96 9.34
N LEU A 14 11.89 -10.93 8.64
CA LEU A 14 12.04 -10.22 7.36
C LEU A 14 11.18 -10.87 6.26
N LEU A 15 11.19 -12.21 6.15
CA LEU A 15 10.38 -12.94 5.18
C LEU A 15 8.88 -12.78 5.45
N LYS A 16 8.45 -12.91 6.72
CA LYS A 16 7.05 -12.68 7.13
C LYS A 16 6.56 -11.27 6.80
N GLN A 17 7.39 -10.24 7.02
CA GLN A 17 7.01 -8.87 6.65
C GLN A 17 6.81 -8.73 5.15
N LYS A 18 7.69 -9.30 4.32
CA LYS A 18 7.54 -9.30 2.86
C LYS A 18 6.22 -9.97 2.42
N ASP A 19 5.88 -11.12 2.99
CA ASP A 19 4.64 -11.83 2.65
C ASP A 19 3.39 -11.07 3.10
N LEU A 20 3.41 -10.47 4.30
CA LEU A 20 2.34 -9.59 4.76
C LEU A 20 2.13 -8.40 3.83
N LEU A 21 3.21 -7.72 3.44
CA LEU A 21 3.15 -6.58 2.54
C LEU A 21 2.66 -6.96 1.14
N LYS A 22 3.04 -8.15 0.65
CA LYS A 22 2.53 -8.69 -0.62
C LYS A 22 1.03 -8.99 -0.54
N GLY A 23 0.57 -9.59 0.57
CA GLY A 23 -0.85 -9.83 0.83
C GLY A 23 -1.66 -8.55 0.92
N ILE A 24 -1.15 -7.55 1.66
CA ILE A 24 -1.78 -6.22 1.79
C ILE A 24 -1.85 -5.54 0.42
N SER A 25 -0.78 -5.60 -0.37
CA SER A 25 -0.77 -4.98 -1.71
C SER A 25 -1.83 -5.57 -2.65
N ILE A 26 -2.00 -6.90 -2.62
CA ILE A 26 -3.04 -7.57 -3.42
C ILE A 26 -4.44 -7.22 -2.91
N GLY A 27 -4.66 -7.27 -1.60
CA GLY A 27 -5.95 -6.88 -1.00
C GLY A 27 -6.31 -5.43 -1.30
N PHE A 28 -5.33 -4.53 -1.23
CA PHE A 28 -5.49 -3.12 -1.57
C PHE A 28 -5.85 -2.94 -3.04
N ALA A 29 -5.20 -3.65 -3.97
CA ALA A 29 -5.51 -3.59 -5.39
C ALA A 29 -6.95 -4.02 -5.70
N VAL A 30 -7.43 -5.08 -5.06
CA VAL A 30 -8.81 -5.57 -5.22
C VAL A 30 -9.82 -4.54 -4.72
N VAL A 31 -9.61 -4.01 -3.50
CA VAL A 31 -10.51 -2.98 -2.94
C VAL A 31 -10.49 -1.71 -3.80
N TYR A 32 -9.32 -1.32 -4.31
CA TYR A 32 -9.17 -0.14 -5.14
C TYR A 32 -9.95 -0.26 -6.46
N LEU A 33 -9.97 -1.44 -7.08
CA LEU A 33 -10.79 -1.70 -8.27
C LEU A 33 -12.29 -1.53 -8.01
N VAL A 34 -12.78 -1.99 -6.85
CA VAL A 34 -14.19 -1.81 -6.46
C VAL A 34 -14.52 -0.33 -6.28
N VAL A 35 -13.63 0.44 -5.62
CA VAL A 35 -13.81 1.88 -5.42
C VAL A 35 -13.82 2.63 -6.75
N ILE A 36 -12.94 2.27 -7.69
CA ILE A 36 -12.96 2.83 -9.05
C ILE A 36 -14.30 2.52 -9.75
N GLY A 37 -14.80 1.29 -9.66
CA GLY A 37 -16.10 0.93 -10.24
C GLY A 37 -17.25 1.78 -9.69
N ILE A 38 -17.26 2.00 -8.37
CA ILE A 38 -18.24 2.86 -7.69
C ILE A 38 -18.12 4.32 -8.15
N LEU A 39 -16.89 4.83 -8.30
CA LEU A 39 -16.64 6.19 -8.81
C LEU A 39 -17.15 6.36 -10.23
N ILE A 40 -16.91 5.38 -11.12
CA ILE A 40 -17.41 5.39 -12.50
C ILE A 40 -18.94 5.38 -12.51
N TYR A 41 -19.57 4.53 -11.69
CA TYR A 41 -21.02 4.47 -11.57
C TYR A 41 -21.63 5.77 -11.05
N LEU A 42 -21.06 6.35 -9.99
CA LEU A 42 -21.48 7.65 -9.45
C LEU A 42 -21.29 8.75 -10.50
N PHE A 43 -20.19 8.70 -11.25
CA PHE A 43 -19.89 9.68 -12.29
C PHE A 43 -20.93 9.65 -13.41
N ALA A 44 -21.27 8.45 -13.88
CA ALA A 44 -22.30 8.26 -14.90
C ALA A 44 -23.72 8.63 -14.42
N THR A 45 -24.03 8.48 -13.12
CA THR A 45 -25.40 8.67 -12.60
C THR A 45 -25.68 10.06 -12.00
N LYS A 46 -24.70 10.67 -11.32
CA LYS A 46 -24.90 11.93 -10.56
C LYS A 46 -24.07 13.12 -11.07
N GLY A 47 -23.16 12.93 -12.02
CA GLY A 47 -22.30 13.97 -12.58
C GLY A 47 -21.22 14.49 -11.61
N PHE A 48 -20.21 15.18 -12.16
CA PHE A 48 -18.97 15.59 -11.45
C PHE A 48 -19.20 16.42 -10.17
N LYS A 49 -20.28 17.21 -10.11
CA LYS A 49 -20.47 18.28 -9.10
C LYS A 49 -20.57 17.77 -7.66
N ASN A 50 -21.07 16.55 -7.46
CA ASN A 50 -21.25 15.95 -6.14
C ASN A 50 -20.14 14.94 -5.77
N ILE A 51 -19.23 14.64 -6.70
CA ILE A 51 -18.22 13.57 -6.56
C ILE A 51 -16.86 14.13 -6.15
N SER A 52 -16.56 15.39 -6.49
CA SER A 52 -15.25 16.01 -6.20
C SER A 52 -14.84 15.96 -4.73
N VAL A 53 -15.79 16.00 -3.78
CA VAL A 53 -15.51 15.94 -2.34
C VAL A 53 -15.12 14.52 -1.91
N ALA A 54 -15.74 13.48 -2.49
CA ALA A 54 -15.43 12.08 -2.22
C ALA A 54 -14.12 11.63 -2.89
N LEU A 55 -13.67 12.37 -3.92
CA LEU A 55 -12.45 12.07 -4.66
C LEU A 55 -11.19 12.28 -3.81
N ILE A 56 -11.18 13.31 -2.95
CA ILE A 56 -10.03 13.67 -2.11
C ILE A 56 -9.57 12.51 -1.21
N PRO A 57 -10.41 11.91 -0.35
CA PRO A 57 -9.97 10.81 0.50
C PRO A 57 -9.57 9.56 -0.29
N VAL A 58 -10.19 9.29 -1.45
CA VAL A 58 -9.82 8.14 -2.30
C VAL A 58 -8.41 8.28 -2.88
N PHE A 59 -8.00 9.50 -3.26
CA PHE A 59 -6.64 9.75 -3.75
C PHE A 59 -5.60 9.95 -2.63
N THR A 60 -6.02 10.32 -1.42
CA THR A 60 -5.13 10.42 -0.26
C THR A 60 -4.88 9.07 0.42
N PHE A 61 -5.80 8.10 0.27
CA PHE A 61 -5.68 6.77 0.87
C PHE A 61 -4.42 5.96 0.47
N PRO A 62 -3.91 6.02 -0.77
CA PRO A 62 -2.63 5.39 -1.13
C PRO A 62 -1.41 6.07 -0.47
N ILE A 63 -1.51 7.36 -0.12
CA ILE A 63 -0.42 8.13 0.48
C ILE A 63 -0.11 7.60 1.89
N THR A 64 -1.11 7.11 2.63
CA THR A 64 -0.88 6.49 3.96
C THR A 64 -0.12 5.17 3.85
N LEU A 65 -0.07 4.54 2.67
CA LEU A 65 0.75 3.35 2.40
C LEU A 65 2.22 3.66 2.09
N LEU A 66 2.58 4.92 1.79
CA LEU A 66 3.98 5.31 1.52
C LEU A 66 4.96 4.91 2.64
N PRO A 67 4.72 5.17 3.93
CA PRO A 67 5.63 4.75 4.99
C PRO A 67 5.80 3.22 5.05
N LEU A 68 4.76 2.45 4.72
CA LEU A 68 4.83 0.99 4.63
C LEU A 68 5.68 0.54 3.42
N LEU A 69 5.54 1.20 2.28
CA LEU A 69 6.33 0.93 1.07
C LEU A 69 7.82 1.29 1.26
N ILE A 70 8.11 2.39 1.96
CA ILE A 70 9.49 2.80 2.30
C ILE A 70 10.14 1.76 3.23
N ASN A 71 9.39 1.25 4.22
CA ASN A 71 9.83 0.14 5.06
C ASN A 71 10.06 -1.13 4.24
N LEU A 72 9.15 -1.49 3.33
CA LEU A 72 9.29 -2.65 2.45
C LEU A 72 10.55 -2.58 1.58
N SER A 73 10.84 -1.42 1.00
CA SER A 73 12.05 -1.22 0.19
C SER A 73 13.32 -1.46 1.02
N SER A 74 13.31 -1.01 2.28
CA SER A 74 14.41 -1.23 3.21
C SER A 74 14.55 -2.70 3.61
N VAL A 75 13.43 -3.39 3.88
CA VAL A 75 13.38 -4.86 4.12
C VAL A 75 13.89 -5.64 2.91
N ASN A 76 13.46 -5.29 1.70
CA ASN A 76 13.87 -5.98 0.47
C ASN A 76 15.36 -5.76 0.14
N LYS A 77 15.88 -4.56 0.44
CA LYS A 77 17.32 -4.28 0.36
C LYS A 77 18.10 -5.15 1.34
N GLU A 78 17.62 -5.33 2.56
CA GLU A 78 18.27 -6.21 3.54
C GLU A 78 18.20 -7.70 3.17
N ILE A 79 17.05 -8.18 2.69
CA ILE A 79 16.91 -9.56 2.19
C ILE A 79 17.93 -9.82 1.07
N LYS A 80 18.04 -8.88 0.12
CA LYS A 80 19.00 -8.96 -0.99
C LYS A 80 20.46 -8.91 -0.52
N LEU A 81 20.77 -8.07 0.48
CA LEU A 81 22.10 -8.03 1.09
C LEU A 81 22.48 -9.33 1.81
N ARG A 82 21.49 -10.06 2.33
CA ARG A 82 21.68 -11.34 3.03
C ARG A 82 21.61 -12.57 2.11
N ASN A 83 21.39 -12.40 0.79
CA ASN A 83 21.17 -13.48 -0.18
C ASN A 83 20.07 -14.48 0.25
N LEU A 84 18.98 -13.97 0.82
CA LEU A 84 17.80 -14.75 1.21
C LEU A 84 16.66 -14.64 0.20
#